data_AF-A0ABD5RTY8-F1
#
_entry.id   AF-A0ABD5RTY8-F1
#
_cell.length_a   1.000
_cell.length_b   1.000
_cell.length_c   1.000
_cell.angle_alpha   90.00
_cell.angle_beta   90.00
_cell.angle_gamma   90.00
#
_symmetry.space_group_name_H-M   'P 1'
#
loop_
_entity.id
_entity.type
_entity.pdbx_description
1 polymer ?
#
loop_
_entity_poly.entity_id
_entity_poly.type
_entity_poly.pdbx_seq_one_letter_code
_entity_poly.pdbx_strand_id
1 'polypeptide(L)'
;MRINQQTTPSIVLPVDHSTQRQKNESSEHWAGKAAIVFHLQSQPDYEGQIETEKKVEDLIADVRCTFSKCPEEWPERLVIEVQTPRSRKNIQARTRRHLRFGYAVCWVFTSSATEERREAEDAMREYMSETPSFGVVAPDDSELQFGSPVTTTNYSDDLLSIPFTELYIPTYHRYRTAFDHGDFSYEDEQVSLITISNQLWVSWRVGEDGQRTLPERAPWTDSELSQAFLTDELNRSGPVRGPP
;
A
#
# COMPACT_ATOMS: atom_id res chain seq x y z
N MET A 1 -46.92 34.04 2.43
CA MET A 1 -46.35 33.16 3.46
C MET A 1 -44.87 33.00 3.15
N ARG A 2 -43.98 33.73 3.84
CA ARG A 2 -42.53 33.65 3.60
C ARG A 2 -41.98 32.51 4.47
N ILE A 3 -41.44 31.49 3.83
CA ILE A 3 -40.76 30.39 4.52
C ILE A 3 -39.39 30.94 4.92
N ASN A 4 -39.18 31.16 6.22
CA ASN A 4 -37.86 31.43 6.78
C ASN A 4 -37.00 30.19 6.56
N GLN A 5 -36.02 30.29 5.66
CA GLN A 5 -34.92 29.33 5.61
C GLN A 5 -34.09 29.55 6.87
N GLN A 6 -34.20 28.64 7.83
CA GLN A 6 -33.25 28.53 8.92
C GLN A 6 -31.90 28.14 8.31
N THR A 7 -30.98 29.07 8.27
CA THR A 7 -29.56 28.81 8.02
C THR A 7 -29.03 27.98 9.19
N THR A 8 -28.85 26.68 8.97
CA THR A 8 -28.06 25.83 9.84
C THR A 8 -26.66 26.45 9.98
N PRO A 9 -26.12 26.66 11.19
CA PRO A 9 -24.78 27.18 11.34
C PRO A 9 -23.78 26.22 10.69
N SER A 10 -22.98 26.71 9.73
CA SER A 10 -21.83 25.99 9.18
C SER A 10 -20.84 25.71 10.30
N ILE A 11 -20.79 24.46 10.76
CA ILE A 11 -19.84 24.01 11.77
C ILE A 11 -18.55 23.67 11.05
N VAL A 12 -17.69 24.66 10.77
CA VAL A 12 -16.38 24.45 10.11
C VAL A 12 -15.72 23.20 10.70
N LEU A 13 -15.31 22.25 9.85
CA LEU A 13 -14.68 21.02 10.34
C LEU A 13 -13.43 21.43 11.14
N PRO A 14 -13.34 21.06 12.42
CA PRO A 14 -12.17 21.42 13.22
C PRO A 14 -10.93 20.77 12.59
N VAL A 15 -9.87 21.55 12.44
CA VAL A 15 -8.62 21.11 11.83
C VAL A 15 -7.63 20.83 12.96
N ASP A 16 -7.00 19.66 12.98
CA ASP A 16 -5.95 19.39 13.94
C ASP A 16 -4.69 20.22 13.65
N HIS A 17 -4.46 21.24 14.47
CA HIS A 17 -3.28 22.11 14.38
C HIS A 17 -1.97 21.42 14.80
N SER A 18 -2.03 20.22 15.39
CA SER A 18 -0.83 19.42 15.69
C SER A 18 -0.23 18.80 14.43
N THR A 19 -1.04 18.65 13.37
CA THR A 19 -0.57 18.22 12.05
C THR A 19 0.28 19.31 11.41
N GLN A 20 1.58 19.07 11.27
CA GLN A 20 2.49 20.04 10.64
C GLN A 20 2.32 20.08 9.12
N ARG A 21 2.10 21.27 8.56
CA ARG A 21 2.11 21.49 7.12
C ARG A 21 3.53 21.40 6.56
N GLN A 22 3.73 20.62 5.50
CA GLN A 22 5.02 20.59 4.82
C GLN A 22 5.23 21.83 3.94
N LYS A 23 6.50 22.24 3.75
CA LYS A 23 6.86 23.47 3.00
C LYS A 23 6.29 23.54 1.57
N ASN A 24 6.10 22.40 0.91
CA ASN A 24 5.61 22.32 -0.47
C ASN A 24 4.17 21.80 -0.57
N GLU A 25 3.49 21.61 0.56
CA GLU A 25 2.10 21.14 0.61
C GLU A 25 1.12 22.31 0.45
N SER A 26 0.07 22.13 -0.35
CA SER A 26 -0.98 23.14 -0.49
C SER A 26 -1.77 23.27 0.82
N SER A 27 -2.28 24.46 1.11
CA SER A 27 -3.12 24.68 2.30
C SER A 27 -4.34 23.75 2.31
N GLU A 28 -4.91 23.51 1.14
CA GLU A 28 -6.09 22.66 0.94
C GLU A 28 -5.80 21.18 1.27
N HIS A 29 -4.67 20.64 0.77
CA HIS A 29 -4.25 19.27 1.07
C HIS A 29 -3.99 19.08 2.56
N TRP A 30 -3.27 20.02 3.17
CA TRP A 30 -3.00 20.01 4.61
C TRP A 30 -4.29 20.09 5.43
N ALA A 31 -5.20 20.99 5.09
CA ALA A 31 -6.46 21.17 5.83
C ALA A 31 -7.34 19.92 5.74
N GLY A 32 -7.44 19.30 4.56
CA GLY A 32 -8.16 18.04 4.39
C GLY A 32 -7.58 16.91 5.25
N LYS A 33 -6.25 16.75 5.22
CA LYS A 33 -5.53 15.77 6.06
C LYS A 33 -5.78 15.98 7.55
N ALA A 34 -5.65 17.22 8.02
CA ALA A 34 -5.82 17.55 9.43
C ALA A 34 -7.28 17.44 9.90
N ALA A 35 -8.27 17.68 9.02
CA ALA A 35 -9.68 17.42 9.30
C ALA A 35 -9.97 15.91 9.43
N ILE A 36 -9.35 15.08 8.59
CA ILE A 36 -9.43 13.61 8.67
C ILE A 36 -8.87 13.11 10.01
N VAL A 37 -7.68 13.57 10.39
CA VAL A 37 -7.04 13.19 11.66
C VAL A 37 -7.93 13.57 12.85
N PHE A 38 -8.42 14.82 12.87
CA PHE A 38 -9.33 15.28 13.91
C PHE A 38 -10.58 14.41 13.99
N HIS A 39 -11.23 14.13 12.85
CA HIS A 39 -12.41 13.29 12.81
C HIS A 39 -12.14 11.91 13.42
N LEU A 40 -11.12 11.19 12.94
CA LEU A 40 -10.81 9.84 13.41
C LEU A 40 -10.47 9.80 14.90
N GLN A 41 -9.69 10.77 15.40
CA GLN A 41 -9.35 10.86 16.82
C GLN A 41 -10.55 11.23 17.71
N SER A 42 -11.55 11.90 17.15
CA SER A 42 -12.76 12.28 17.89
C SER A 42 -13.78 11.16 18.02
N GLN A 43 -13.66 10.09 17.23
CA GLN A 43 -14.61 8.98 17.25
C GLN A 43 -14.25 7.94 18.32
N PRO A 44 -15.15 7.63 19.27
CA PRO A 44 -14.86 6.73 20.39
C PRO A 44 -14.69 5.26 19.96
N ASP A 45 -15.19 4.90 18.78
CA ASP A 45 -15.15 3.53 18.27
C ASP A 45 -13.83 3.19 17.56
N TYR A 46 -12.95 4.18 17.36
CA TYR A 46 -11.63 3.99 16.77
C TYR A 46 -10.58 4.05 17.87
N GLU A 47 -9.95 2.92 18.16
CA GLU A 47 -8.83 2.82 19.10
C GLU A 47 -7.60 2.32 18.33
N GLY A 48 -6.46 2.97 18.50
CA GLY A 48 -5.21 2.58 17.84
C GLY A 48 -4.27 3.74 17.54
N GLN A 49 -3.44 3.56 16.52
CA GLN A 49 -2.48 4.55 16.04
C GLN A 49 -3.01 5.25 14.79
N ILE A 50 -3.02 6.57 14.81
CA ILE A 50 -3.32 7.45 13.66
C ILE A 50 -2.10 8.36 13.48
N GLU A 51 -1.41 8.23 12.36
CA GLU A 51 -0.15 8.91 12.12
C GLU A 51 -0.12 9.58 10.75
N THR A 52 0.38 10.81 10.66
CA THR A 52 0.53 11.53 9.40
C THR A 52 1.93 11.36 8.82
N GLU A 53 2.05 11.33 7.49
CA GLU A 53 3.34 11.33 6.78
C GLU A 53 4.26 10.16 7.18
N LYS A 54 3.67 9.02 7.54
CA LYS A 54 4.42 7.81 7.85
C LYS A 54 4.59 6.94 6.62
N LYS A 55 5.76 6.30 6.56
CA LYS A 55 6.06 5.31 5.53
C LYS A 55 5.26 4.04 5.75
N VAL A 56 4.67 3.55 4.67
CA VAL A 56 4.33 2.15 4.44
C VAL A 56 5.39 1.66 3.47
N GLU A 57 6.46 1.07 4.03
CA GLU A 57 7.72 0.75 3.36
C GLU A 57 8.32 1.94 2.59
N ASP A 58 8.04 2.05 1.29
CA ASP A 58 8.60 3.08 0.40
C ASP A 58 7.61 4.20 0.05
N LEU A 59 6.34 4.11 0.46
CA LEU A 59 5.34 5.14 0.23
C LEU A 59 5.02 5.88 1.53
N ILE A 60 5.12 7.20 1.49
CA ILE A 60 4.58 8.04 2.57
C ILE A 60 3.07 8.19 2.31
N ALA A 61 2.27 7.68 3.23
CA ALA A 61 0.82 7.91 3.27
C ALA A 61 0.52 9.26 3.90
N ASP A 62 -0.57 9.91 3.47
CA ASP A 62 -0.99 11.18 4.04
C ASP A 62 -1.47 10.94 5.49
N VAL A 63 -2.31 9.92 5.69
CA VAL A 63 -2.67 9.37 7.02
C VAL A 63 -2.53 7.85 7.01
N ARG A 64 -1.87 7.29 8.01
CA ARG A 64 -1.76 5.85 8.26
C ARG A 64 -2.49 5.52 9.55
N CYS A 65 -3.38 4.53 9.50
CA CYS A 65 -4.08 4.04 10.69
C CYS A 65 -3.78 2.55 10.94
N THR A 66 -3.60 2.22 12.21
CA THR A 66 -3.54 0.84 12.71
C THR A 66 -4.43 0.76 13.93
N PHE A 67 -5.61 0.20 13.76
CA PHE A 67 -6.63 0.12 14.79
C PHE A 67 -6.54 -1.20 15.55
N SER A 68 -6.61 -1.12 16.87
CA SER A 68 -6.92 -2.26 17.74
C SER A 68 -8.44 -2.48 17.88
N LYS A 69 -9.24 -1.46 17.49
CA LYS A 69 -10.70 -1.49 17.44
C LYS A 69 -11.17 -0.43 16.44
N CYS A 70 -12.09 -0.80 15.56
CA CYS A 70 -12.79 0.08 14.63
C CYS A 70 -14.15 -0.55 14.28
N PRO A 71 -15.07 0.20 13.64
CA PRO A 71 -16.29 -0.37 13.08
C PRO A 71 -15.98 -1.52 12.10
N GLU A 72 -16.91 -2.48 11.96
CA GLU A 72 -16.70 -3.71 11.18
C GLU A 72 -16.44 -3.44 9.69
N GLU A 73 -17.00 -2.35 9.17
CA GLU A 73 -16.81 -1.90 7.79
C GLU A 73 -15.43 -1.26 7.53
N TRP A 74 -14.66 -1.00 8.59
CA TRP A 74 -13.33 -0.40 8.51
C TRP A 74 -12.23 -1.46 8.67
N PRO A 75 -11.24 -1.51 7.75
CA PRO A 75 -10.08 -2.38 7.90
C PRO A 75 -9.20 -1.97 9.09
N GLU A 76 -8.71 -2.94 9.86
CA GLU A 76 -7.80 -2.69 10.99
C GLU A 76 -6.53 -1.93 10.57
N ARG A 77 -6.07 -2.15 9.34
CA ARG A 77 -4.91 -1.48 8.74
C ARG A 77 -5.34 -0.76 7.48
N LEU A 78 -5.23 0.56 7.50
CA LEU A 78 -5.59 1.39 6.36
C LEU A 78 -4.71 2.62 6.22
N VAL A 79 -4.67 3.13 5.01
CA VAL A 79 -4.13 4.45 4.71
C VAL A 79 -5.21 5.31 4.07
N ILE A 80 -5.14 6.61 4.33
CA ILE A 80 -6.02 7.61 3.72
C ILE A 80 -5.12 8.53 2.90
N GLU A 81 -5.47 8.67 1.63
CA GLU A 81 -4.73 9.48 0.67
C GLU A 81 -5.62 10.65 0.23
N VAL A 82 -5.13 11.87 0.43
CA VAL A 82 -5.82 13.11 0.08
C VAL A 82 -5.41 13.53 -1.33
N GLN A 83 -6.39 13.78 -2.20
CA GLN A 83 -6.18 14.29 -3.56
C GLN A 83 -6.70 15.72 -3.68
N THR A 84 -5.94 16.54 -4.40
CA THR A 84 -6.30 17.90 -4.82
C THR A 84 -6.22 17.99 -6.34
N PRO A 85 -6.70 19.06 -6.99
CA PRO A 85 -6.57 19.22 -8.45
C PRO A 85 -5.11 19.24 -8.94
N ARG A 86 -4.16 19.51 -8.03
CA ARG A 86 -2.71 19.52 -8.33
C ARG A 86 -2.04 18.17 -8.10
N SER A 87 -2.74 17.22 -7.50
CA SER A 87 -2.19 15.89 -7.24
C SER A 87 -2.03 15.15 -8.57
N ARG A 88 -0.81 14.70 -8.85
CA ARG A 88 -0.50 13.88 -10.04
C ARG A 88 -0.22 12.43 -9.67
N LYS A 89 -0.83 11.95 -8.57
CA LYS A 89 -0.58 10.59 -8.07
C LYS A 89 -1.23 9.59 -9.02
N ASN A 90 -0.50 8.56 -9.45
CA ASN A 90 -1.13 7.42 -10.12
C ASN A 90 -1.84 6.58 -9.05
N ILE A 91 -3.17 6.69 -9.02
CA ILE A 91 -4.04 6.09 -8.00
C ILE A 91 -3.93 4.58 -8.01
N GLN A 92 -4.08 3.94 -9.17
CA GLN A 92 -3.94 2.49 -9.31
C GLN A 92 -2.59 1.98 -8.77
N ALA A 93 -1.48 2.59 -9.21
CA ALA A 93 -0.15 2.19 -8.80
C ALA A 93 0.10 2.38 -7.29
N ARG A 94 -0.45 3.43 -6.68
CA ARG A 94 -0.36 3.65 -5.22
C ARG A 94 -1.25 2.69 -4.45
N THR A 95 -2.48 2.47 -4.92
CA THR A 95 -3.41 1.50 -4.33
C THR A 95 -2.77 0.13 -4.27
N ARG A 96 -2.28 -0.38 -5.41
CA ARG A 96 -1.59 -1.67 -5.48
C ARG A 96 -0.42 -1.77 -4.49
N ARG A 97 0.38 -0.71 -4.36
CA ARG A 97 1.53 -0.71 -3.44
C ARG A 97 1.10 -0.74 -1.97
N HIS A 98 0.07 -0.03 -1.57
CA HIS A 98 -0.42 -0.07 -0.19
C HIS A 98 -1.08 -1.40 0.16
N LEU A 99 -1.94 -1.90 -0.74
CA LEU A 99 -2.59 -3.20 -0.60
C LEU A 99 -1.57 -4.33 -0.41
N ARG A 100 -0.47 -4.27 -1.16
CA ARG A 100 0.65 -5.22 -1.04
C ARG A 100 1.20 -5.33 0.40
N PHE A 101 1.19 -4.23 1.17
CA PHE A 101 1.69 -4.23 2.56
C PHE A 101 0.58 -4.46 3.59
N GLY A 102 -0.58 -4.95 3.14
CA GLY A 102 -1.73 -5.24 4.00
C GLY A 102 -2.44 -3.99 4.50
N TYR A 103 -2.30 -2.86 3.81
CA TYR A 103 -3.06 -1.65 4.10
C TYR A 103 -4.17 -1.46 3.06
N ALA A 104 -5.41 -1.43 3.52
CA ALA A 104 -6.51 -0.92 2.70
C ALA A 104 -6.31 0.58 2.40
N VAL A 105 -6.93 1.09 1.34
CA VAL A 105 -6.76 2.48 0.90
C VAL A 105 -8.10 3.19 0.81
N CYS A 106 -8.27 4.25 1.59
CA CYS A 106 -9.36 5.20 1.40
C CYS A 106 -8.84 6.42 0.62
N TRP A 107 -9.40 6.65 -0.56
CA TRP A 107 -9.10 7.85 -1.34
C TRP A 107 -10.11 8.94 -1.02
N VAL A 108 -9.60 10.11 -0.64
CA VAL A 108 -10.44 11.28 -0.30
C VAL A 108 -10.00 12.46 -1.15
N PHE A 109 -10.93 13.08 -1.86
CA PHE A 109 -10.66 14.20 -2.76
C PHE A 109 -11.12 15.51 -2.11
N THR A 110 -10.39 16.59 -2.30
CA THR A 110 -10.89 17.90 -1.85
C THR A 110 -12.11 18.31 -2.69
N SER A 111 -12.99 19.16 -2.16
CA SER A 111 -14.19 19.59 -2.89
C SER A 111 -13.89 20.22 -4.26
N SER A 112 -12.72 20.85 -4.41
CA SER A 112 -12.27 21.40 -5.69
C SER A 112 -11.81 20.35 -6.71
N ALA A 113 -11.54 19.11 -6.27
CA ALA A 113 -11.05 18.00 -7.10
C ALA A 113 -12.18 17.05 -7.56
N THR A 114 -13.37 17.60 -7.83
CA THR A 114 -14.56 16.80 -8.15
C THR A 114 -14.41 16.02 -9.46
N GLU A 115 -13.81 16.63 -10.48
CA GLU A 115 -13.62 15.96 -11.78
C GLU A 115 -12.54 14.88 -11.68
N GLU A 116 -11.43 15.18 -11.00
CA GLU A 116 -10.36 14.22 -10.73
C GLU A 116 -10.86 13.01 -9.93
N ARG A 117 -11.83 13.22 -9.02
CA ARG A 117 -12.49 12.12 -8.30
C ARG A 117 -13.23 11.19 -9.25
N ARG A 118 -14.01 11.75 -10.18
CA ARG A 118 -14.77 10.98 -11.18
C ARG A 118 -13.84 10.24 -12.14
N GLU A 119 -12.83 10.92 -12.66
CA GLU A 119 -11.83 10.32 -13.53
C GLU A 119 -11.09 9.16 -12.82
N ALA A 120 -10.79 9.33 -11.53
CA ALA A 120 -10.16 8.30 -10.73
C ALA A 120 -11.09 7.09 -10.48
N GLU A 121 -12.36 7.33 -10.15
CA GLU A 121 -13.37 6.27 -9.99
C GLU A 121 -13.53 5.49 -11.30
N ASP A 122 -13.61 6.17 -12.44
CA ASP A 122 -13.71 5.53 -13.75
C ASP A 122 -12.44 4.74 -14.11
N ALA A 123 -11.25 5.27 -13.83
CA ALA A 123 -9.99 4.58 -14.07
C ALA A 123 -9.80 3.34 -13.18
N MET A 124 -10.34 3.37 -11.95
CA MET A 124 -10.24 2.23 -11.02
C MET A 124 -11.30 1.16 -11.27
N ARG A 125 -12.35 1.46 -12.03
CA ARG A 125 -13.49 0.55 -12.27
C ARG A 125 -13.09 -0.81 -12.86
N GLU A 126 -12.07 -0.86 -13.71
CA GLU A 126 -11.60 -2.12 -14.31
C GLU A 126 -10.81 -3.01 -13.34
N TYR A 127 -10.32 -2.43 -12.24
CA TYR A 127 -9.52 -3.12 -11.21
C TYR A 127 -10.32 -3.40 -9.94
N MET A 128 -11.63 -3.18 -9.94
CA MET A 128 -12.47 -3.31 -8.75
C MET A 128 -13.60 -4.30 -9.01
N SER A 129 -13.90 -5.15 -8.01
CA SER A 129 -15.06 -6.05 -8.07
C SER A 129 -16.39 -5.30 -7.96
N GLU A 130 -16.37 -4.09 -7.43
CA GLU A 130 -17.51 -3.20 -7.24
C GLU A 130 -17.20 -1.81 -7.81
N THR A 131 -18.23 -0.98 -8.00
CA THR A 131 -17.98 0.40 -8.46
C THR A 131 -17.24 1.15 -7.34
N PRO A 132 -16.03 1.70 -7.61
CA PRO A 132 -15.29 2.43 -6.59
C PRO A 132 -16.08 3.67 -6.15
N SER A 133 -16.04 3.94 -4.85
CA SER A 133 -16.64 5.13 -4.25
C SER A 133 -15.55 5.86 -3.48
N PHE A 134 -15.13 7.02 -3.98
CA PHE A 134 -14.09 7.83 -3.34
C PHE A 134 -14.69 8.98 -2.55
N GLY A 135 -14.07 9.25 -1.41
CA GLY A 135 -14.50 10.23 -0.44
C GLY A 135 -14.29 11.68 -0.89
N VAL A 136 -14.87 12.59 -0.12
CA VAL A 136 -14.74 14.04 -0.27
C VAL A 136 -14.36 14.66 1.07
N VAL A 137 -13.48 15.65 1.04
CA VAL A 137 -13.17 16.51 2.19
C VAL A 137 -13.26 17.98 1.79
N ALA A 138 -14.09 18.73 2.50
CA ALA A 138 -14.26 20.16 2.35
C ALA A 138 -14.28 20.80 3.73
N PRO A 139 -13.11 21.14 4.31
CA PRO A 139 -13.04 21.66 5.67
C PRO A 139 -13.88 22.94 5.86
N ASP A 140 -13.89 23.81 4.85
CA ASP A 140 -14.64 25.07 4.83
C ASP A 140 -16.16 24.86 4.77
N ASP A 141 -16.61 23.80 4.11
CA ASP A 141 -18.02 23.43 3.98
C ASP A 141 -18.47 22.36 4.99
N SER A 142 -17.61 22.04 5.95
CA SER A 142 -17.89 21.07 7.02
C SER A 142 -18.16 19.64 6.54
N GLU A 143 -17.67 19.29 5.36
CA GLU A 143 -17.95 18.01 4.72
C GLU A 143 -16.75 17.06 4.81
N LEU A 144 -16.99 15.86 5.32
CA LEU A 144 -16.04 14.76 5.26
C LEU A 144 -16.80 13.45 5.04
N GLN A 145 -16.45 12.76 3.95
CA GLN A 145 -16.96 11.45 3.58
C GLN A 145 -15.78 10.61 3.10
N PHE A 146 -15.62 9.38 3.58
CA PHE A 146 -14.44 8.55 3.29
C PHE A 146 -14.54 7.69 2.03
N GLY A 147 -15.75 7.50 1.48
CA GLY A 147 -15.97 6.50 0.43
C GLY A 147 -15.77 5.07 0.96
N SER A 148 -15.67 4.11 0.04
CA SER A 148 -15.42 2.71 0.38
C SER A 148 -13.93 2.40 0.34
N PRO A 149 -13.36 1.73 1.36
CA PRO A 149 -11.98 1.29 1.33
C PRO A 149 -11.72 0.36 0.14
N VAL A 150 -10.61 0.59 -0.56
CA VAL A 150 -10.06 -0.38 -1.50
C VAL A 150 -9.25 -1.39 -0.71
N THR A 151 -9.57 -2.67 -0.85
CA THR A 151 -8.97 -3.80 -0.12
C THR A 151 -8.41 -4.82 -1.10
N THR A 152 -7.66 -5.81 -0.61
CA THR A 152 -7.19 -6.93 -1.43
C THR A 152 -8.34 -7.81 -1.93
N THR A 153 -9.48 -7.81 -1.24
CA THR A 153 -10.64 -8.63 -1.60
C THR A 153 -11.47 -8.01 -2.72
N ASN A 154 -11.52 -6.68 -2.82
CA ASN A 154 -12.31 -5.98 -3.83
C ASN A 154 -11.47 -5.40 -4.98
N TYR A 155 -10.15 -5.61 -4.98
CA TYR A 155 -9.24 -5.17 -6.02
C TYR A 155 -8.80 -6.34 -6.92
N SER A 156 -9.23 -6.32 -8.18
CA SER A 156 -9.05 -7.38 -9.18
C SER A 156 -7.88 -7.11 -10.14
N ASP A 157 -6.66 -7.01 -9.59
CA ASP A 157 -5.43 -7.04 -10.37
C ASP A 157 -4.68 -8.34 -10.06
N ASP A 158 -4.49 -9.20 -11.08
CA ASP A 158 -3.77 -10.48 -10.98
C ASP A 158 -2.28 -10.31 -10.58
N LEU A 159 -1.83 -9.08 -10.34
CA LEU A 159 -0.46 -8.69 -10.06
C LEU A 159 -0.26 -8.06 -8.66
N LEU A 160 -0.86 -8.66 -7.62
CA LEU A 160 -0.22 -8.65 -6.29
C LEU A 160 1.09 -9.45 -6.27
N SER A 161 1.53 -9.98 -7.42
CA SER A 161 2.87 -10.48 -7.63
C SER A 161 3.91 -9.43 -7.18
N ILE A 162 4.61 -9.74 -6.10
CA ILE A 162 5.76 -8.98 -5.62
C ILE A 162 6.77 -8.87 -6.77
N PRO A 163 7.04 -7.67 -7.34
CA PRO A 163 8.15 -7.53 -8.24
C PRO A 163 9.43 -7.85 -7.46
N PHE A 164 10.31 -8.64 -8.06
CA PHE A 164 11.55 -9.14 -7.45
C PHE A 164 12.43 -8.02 -6.85
N THR A 165 12.23 -6.78 -7.30
CA THR A 165 12.86 -5.55 -6.81
C THR A 165 12.53 -5.17 -5.35
N GLU A 166 11.55 -5.81 -4.71
CA GLU A 166 11.08 -5.43 -3.37
C GLU A 166 11.41 -6.47 -2.26
N LEU A 167 12.13 -7.55 -2.55
CA LEU A 167 12.76 -8.39 -1.50
C LEU A 167 14.01 -7.66 -0.98
N TYR A 168 14.10 -7.30 0.30
CA TYR A 168 15.21 -6.54 0.90
C TYR A 168 16.58 -7.18 0.63
N ILE A 169 17.25 -6.69 -0.42
CA ILE A 169 18.68 -6.80 -0.71
C ILE A 169 19.11 -5.35 -0.98
N PRO A 170 20.17 -4.83 -0.33
CA PRO A 170 20.53 -3.41 -0.33
C PRO A 170 20.36 -2.74 -1.70
N THR A 171 19.55 -1.69 -1.72
CA THR A 171 18.87 -1.06 -2.86
C THR A 171 19.76 -0.42 -3.93
N TYR A 172 21.09 -0.56 -3.86
CA TYR A 172 22.01 0.14 -4.76
C TYR A 172 22.83 -0.76 -5.71
N HIS A 173 22.67 -2.10 -5.66
CA HIS A 173 23.57 -3.00 -6.40
C HIS A 173 22.92 -4.15 -7.20
N ARG A 174 21.58 -4.21 -7.32
CA ARG A 174 20.90 -5.36 -7.96
C ARG A 174 21.28 -5.62 -9.42
N TYR A 175 21.51 -4.59 -10.21
CA TYR A 175 21.92 -4.75 -11.62
C TYR A 175 23.33 -5.35 -11.79
N ARG A 176 24.22 -5.24 -10.80
CA ARG A 176 25.63 -5.69 -10.92
C ARG A 176 26.02 -6.82 -9.99
N THR A 177 25.26 -7.09 -8.95
CA THR A 177 25.70 -8.00 -7.87
C THR A 177 24.72 -9.11 -7.56
N ALA A 178 23.47 -9.06 -8.05
CA ALA A 178 22.47 -10.05 -7.68
C ALA A 178 21.84 -10.75 -8.90
N PHE A 179 21.78 -12.09 -8.87
CA PHE A 179 21.18 -12.92 -9.91
C PHE A 179 20.20 -13.91 -9.27
N ASP A 180 18.92 -13.85 -9.67
CA ASP A 180 17.91 -14.81 -9.22
C ASP A 180 17.79 -15.95 -10.22
N HIS A 181 18.05 -17.15 -9.73
CA HIS A 181 18.03 -18.38 -10.52
C HIS A 181 16.64 -19.02 -10.58
N GLY A 182 15.66 -18.46 -9.86
CA GLY A 182 14.27 -18.89 -9.84
C GLY A 182 13.92 -19.71 -8.59
N ASP A 183 12.79 -20.39 -8.68
CA ASP A 183 12.29 -21.26 -7.62
C ASP A 183 12.65 -22.72 -7.88
N PHE A 184 13.00 -23.41 -6.81
CA PHE A 184 13.42 -24.80 -6.78
C PHE A 184 12.66 -25.58 -5.71
N SER A 185 12.67 -26.89 -5.83
CA SER A 185 12.15 -27.83 -4.85
C SER A 185 13.34 -28.62 -4.28
N TYR A 186 13.44 -28.65 -2.94
CA TYR A 186 14.48 -29.38 -2.20
C TYR A 186 13.87 -29.94 -0.91
N GLU A 187 14.02 -31.24 -0.67
CA GLU A 187 13.44 -31.92 0.52
C GLU A 187 11.94 -31.58 0.76
N ASP A 188 11.15 -31.57 -0.31
CA ASP A 188 9.72 -31.20 -0.32
C ASP A 188 9.39 -29.73 0.06
N GLU A 189 10.40 -28.88 0.23
CA GLU A 189 10.25 -27.43 0.43
C GLU A 189 10.50 -26.66 -0.88
N GLN A 190 9.77 -25.54 -1.05
CA GLN A 190 10.02 -24.61 -2.15
C GLN A 190 11.05 -23.56 -1.70
N VAL A 191 12.18 -23.53 -2.38
CA VAL A 191 13.30 -22.62 -2.07
C VAL A 191 13.59 -21.71 -3.25
N SER A 192 14.21 -20.55 -3.00
CA SER A 192 14.72 -19.68 -4.06
C SER A 192 16.22 -19.52 -3.96
N LEU A 193 16.92 -19.67 -5.09
CA LEU A 193 18.37 -19.52 -5.17
C LEU A 193 18.75 -18.17 -5.74
N ILE A 194 19.56 -17.43 -5.00
CA ILE A 194 19.92 -16.06 -5.33
C ILE A 194 21.43 -15.93 -5.19
N THR A 195 22.12 -15.45 -6.21
CA THR A 195 23.51 -15.01 -6.08
C THR A 195 23.51 -13.56 -5.64
N ILE A 196 24.30 -13.17 -4.64
CA ILE A 196 24.55 -11.79 -4.21
C ILE A 196 26.06 -11.62 -4.02
N SER A 197 26.67 -10.66 -4.72
CA SER A 197 28.12 -10.40 -4.72
C SER A 197 28.96 -11.65 -4.97
N ASN A 198 28.56 -12.46 -5.97
CA ASN A 198 29.17 -13.76 -6.31
C ASN A 198 29.14 -14.83 -5.20
N GLN A 199 28.24 -14.68 -4.23
CA GLN A 199 27.98 -15.70 -3.21
C GLN A 199 26.57 -16.22 -3.38
N LEU A 200 26.36 -17.52 -3.16
CA LEU A 200 25.06 -18.14 -3.22
C LEU A 200 24.30 -17.99 -1.90
N TRP A 201 23.04 -17.62 -2.02
CA TRP A 201 22.07 -17.45 -0.95
C TRP A 201 20.82 -18.26 -1.27
N VAL A 202 20.11 -18.66 -0.22
CA VAL A 202 18.89 -19.43 -0.30
C VAL A 202 17.82 -18.77 0.56
N SER A 203 16.59 -18.73 0.07
CA SER A 203 15.42 -18.43 0.88
C SER A 203 14.57 -19.70 0.98
N TRP A 204 14.35 -20.18 2.21
CA TRP A 204 13.78 -21.51 2.48
C TRP A 204 12.25 -21.54 2.52
N ARG A 205 11.59 -20.43 2.87
CA ARG A 205 10.14 -20.41 3.00
C ARG A 205 9.53 -19.38 2.09
N VAL A 206 8.61 -19.82 1.26
CA VAL A 206 7.56 -19.01 0.64
C VAL A 206 6.31 -19.25 1.49
N GLY A 207 5.89 -18.26 2.27
CA GLY A 207 4.61 -18.30 2.98
C GLY A 207 3.46 -18.42 2.00
N GLU A 208 2.29 -18.89 2.46
CA GLU A 208 1.08 -18.99 1.64
C GLU A 208 0.63 -17.61 1.08
N ASP A 209 1.10 -16.52 1.68
CA ASP A 209 0.93 -15.13 1.27
C ASP A 209 2.02 -14.63 0.29
N GLY A 210 2.91 -15.51 -0.17
CA GLY A 210 4.02 -15.19 -1.06
C GLY A 210 5.19 -14.48 -0.39
N GLN A 211 5.15 -14.26 0.94
CA GLN A 211 6.28 -13.70 1.67
C GLN A 211 7.44 -14.69 1.72
N ARG A 212 8.67 -14.18 1.58
CA ARG A 212 9.87 -14.99 1.65
C ARG A 212 10.64 -14.69 2.92
N THR A 213 11.22 -15.72 3.54
CA THR A 213 12.22 -15.52 4.59
C THR A 213 13.41 -14.72 4.06
N LEU A 214 14.07 -13.97 4.94
CA LEU A 214 15.33 -13.30 4.60
C LEU A 214 16.30 -14.33 3.99
N PRO A 215 16.98 -14.02 2.87
CA PRO A 215 17.96 -14.93 2.30
C PRO A 215 19.08 -15.22 3.30
N GLU A 216 19.38 -16.48 3.46
CA GLU A 216 20.50 -16.97 4.27
C GLU A 216 21.59 -17.49 3.34
N ARG A 217 22.81 -17.62 3.88
CA ARG A 217 23.90 -18.19 3.09
C ARG A 217 23.53 -19.62 2.72
N ALA A 218 23.65 -19.96 1.44
CA ALA A 218 23.34 -21.30 0.99
C ALA A 218 24.24 -22.32 1.72
N PRO A 219 23.67 -23.44 2.20
CA PRO A 219 24.46 -24.46 2.88
C PRO A 219 25.35 -25.25 1.91
N TRP A 220 25.07 -25.18 0.61
CA TRP A 220 25.78 -25.90 -0.42
C TRP A 220 27.06 -25.18 -0.85
N THR A 221 28.14 -25.95 -0.97
CA THR A 221 29.26 -25.64 -1.84
C THR A 221 28.86 -25.78 -3.32
N ASP A 222 29.64 -25.22 -4.23
CA ASP A 222 29.40 -25.36 -5.68
C ASP A 222 29.33 -26.83 -6.15
N SER A 223 30.11 -27.70 -5.50
CA SER A 223 30.11 -29.14 -5.79
C SER A 223 28.84 -29.83 -5.29
N GLU A 224 28.36 -29.49 -4.10
CA GLU A 224 27.12 -30.05 -3.55
C GLU A 224 25.91 -29.58 -4.34
N LEU A 225 25.87 -28.29 -4.73
CA LEU A 225 24.81 -27.76 -5.58
C LEU A 225 24.76 -28.47 -6.93
N SER A 226 25.92 -28.69 -7.56
CA SER A 226 26.01 -29.40 -8.83
C SER A 226 25.53 -30.84 -8.71
N GLN A 227 25.86 -31.53 -7.61
CA GLN A 227 25.37 -32.89 -7.34
C GLN A 227 23.87 -32.91 -7.10
N ALA A 228 23.32 -31.94 -6.36
CA ALA A 228 21.89 -31.84 -6.09
C ALA A 228 21.07 -31.67 -7.39
N PHE A 229 21.59 -30.91 -8.38
CA PHE A 229 20.97 -30.81 -9.70
C PHE A 229 21.08 -32.10 -10.53
N LEU A 230 22.21 -32.82 -10.42
CA LEU A 230 22.43 -34.06 -11.20
C LEU A 230 21.63 -35.26 -10.67
N THR A 231 21.30 -35.24 -9.38
CA THR A 231 20.58 -36.31 -8.68
C THR A 231 19.08 -36.04 -8.55
N ASP A 232 18.60 -34.92 -9.14
CA ASP A 232 17.23 -34.42 -8.99
C ASP A 232 16.83 -34.21 -7.51
N GLU A 233 17.77 -33.97 -6.61
CA GLU A 233 17.49 -33.55 -5.23
C GLU A 233 17.08 -32.07 -5.18
N LEU A 234 17.58 -31.27 -6.12
CA LEU A 234 17.20 -29.88 -6.32
C LEU A 234 16.62 -29.70 -7.72
N ASN A 235 15.30 -29.56 -7.82
CA ASN A 235 14.61 -29.43 -9.09
C ASN A 235 14.05 -28.04 -9.28
N ARG A 236 14.15 -27.52 -10.50
CA ARG A 236 13.59 -26.22 -10.80
C ARG A 236 12.06 -26.30 -10.95
N SER A 237 11.35 -25.53 -10.14
CA SER A 237 9.89 -25.46 -10.12
C SER A 237 9.33 -24.20 -10.77
N GLY A 238 10.17 -23.17 -10.99
CA GLY A 238 9.76 -21.89 -11.57
C GLY A 238 10.71 -21.29 -12.62
N PRO A 239 10.31 -20.20 -13.29
CA PRO A 239 11.17 -19.50 -14.26
C PRO A 239 12.35 -18.79 -13.58
N VAL A 240 13.42 -18.51 -14.35
CA VAL A 240 14.54 -17.65 -13.94
C VAL A 240 14.00 -16.23 -13.94
N ARG A 241 14.31 -15.45 -12.91
CA ARG A 241 13.77 -14.10 -12.72
C ARG A 241 14.92 -13.10 -12.66
N GLY A 242 15.70 -13.03 -13.74
CA GLY A 242 16.88 -12.18 -13.81
C GLY A 242 17.60 -12.34 -15.15
N PRO A 243 18.70 -11.60 -15.39
CA PRO A 243 19.52 -11.82 -16.58
C PRO A 243 20.16 -13.23 -16.56
N PRO A 244 20.35 -13.85 -17.74
CA PRO A 244 20.87 -15.21 -17.91
C PRO A 244 22.35 -15.36 -17.53
#